data_AF-A0A924X6X4-F1
#
_entry.id   AF-A0A924X6X4-F1
#
_cell.length_a   1.000
_cell.length_b   1.000
_cell.length_c   1.000
_cell.angle_alpha   90.00
_cell.angle_beta   90.00
_cell.angle_gamma   90.00
#
_symmetry.space_group_name_H-M   'P 1'
#
loop_
_entity.id
_entity.type
_entity.pdbx_description
1 polymer ?
#
loop_
_entity_poly.entity_id
_entity_poly.type
_entity_poly.pdbx_seq_one_letter_code
_entity_poly.pdbx_strand_id
1 'polypeptide(L)'
;TTTTARLTQIGELSRGFVYYVSRLGVTGAQRDLPAQLAEEVERVRTATKLPVAVGFGISTSAHAKAVAHFGDGVVVGSAFVDRIAKASTDAERIASVKTLARELVAGVRA
;
A
#
# COMPACT_ATOMS: atom_id res chain seq x y z
N THR A 1 3.37 -7.80 16.06
CA THR A 1 2.53 -6.60 16.19
C THR A 1 3.32 -5.47 16.84
N THR A 2 3.15 -4.22 16.40
CA THR A 2 3.85 -3.03 16.93
C THR A 2 3.14 -2.51 18.17
N THR A 3 3.86 -2.25 19.27
CA THR A 3 3.28 -1.73 20.54
C THR A 3 2.93 -0.24 20.43
N THR A 4 2.06 0.25 21.31
CA THR A 4 1.68 1.67 21.36
C THR A 4 2.87 2.58 21.62
N ALA A 5 3.73 2.25 22.59
CA ALA A 5 4.95 3.02 22.86
C ALA A 5 5.85 3.14 21.62
N ARG A 6 5.97 2.06 20.85
CA ARG A 6 6.73 2.06 19.60
C ARG A 6 6.06 2.88 18.50
N LEU A 7 4.72 2.89 18.42
CA LEU A 7 4.00 3.75 17.49
C LEU A 7 4.21 5.23 17.79
N THR A 8 4.16 5.64 19.06
CA THR A 8 4.46 7.03 19.46
C THR A 8 5.87 7.44 19.01
N GLN A 9 6.87 6.60 19.29
CA GLN A 9 8.25 6.84 18.86
C GLN A 9 8.37 6.93 17.33
N ILE A 10 7.68 6.06 16.58
CA ILE A 10 7.63 6.13 15.12
C ILE A 10 7.02 7.47 14.68
N GLY A 11 5.93 7.92 15.31
CA GLY A 11 5.26 9.17 15.01
C GLY A 11 6.15 10.41 15.22
N GLU A 12 6.98 10.40 16.26
CA GLU A 12 7.91 11.49 16.59
C GLU A 12 9.12 11.55 15.66
N LEU A 13 9.65 10.38 15.27
CA LEU A 13 10.86 10.26 14.43
C LEU A 13 10.57 10.37 12.93
N SER A 14 9.36 10.01 12.49
CA SER A 14 9.02 10.00 11.07
C SER A 14 8.88 11.42 10.50
N ARG A 15 9.08 11.55 9.18
CA ARG A 15 8.87 12.78 8.42
C ARG A 15 8.22 12.42 7.08
N GLY A 16 7.46 13.34 6.50
CA GLY A 16 6.74 13.12 5.24
C GLY A 16 5.48 12.28 5.45
N PHE A 17 5.63 10.98 5.70
CA PHE A 17 4.53 10.05 5.96
C PHE A 17 4.98 8.87 6.83
N VAL A 18 4.04 8.18 7.46
CA VAL A 18 4.29 6.88 8.10
C VAL A 18 3.92 5.77 7.14
N TYR A 19 4.86 4.86 6.89
CA TYR A 19 4.61 3.69 6.06
C TYR A 19 4.09 2.52 6.90
N TYR A 20 2.80 2.21 6.78
CA TYR A 20 2.20 1.01 7.33
C TYR A 20 2.34 -0.16 6.36
N VAL A 21 3.11 -1.17 6.76
CA VAL A 21 3.25 -2.45 6.05
C VAL A 21 2.76 -3.56 6.96
N SER A 22 1.87 -4.42 6.46
CA SER A 22 1.45 -5.61 7.21
C SER A 22 2.01 -6.88 6.59
N ARG A 23 2.57 -7.73 7.47
CA ARG A 23 3.22 -9.00 7.15
C ARG A 23 2.24 -10.15 6.86
N LEU A 24 0.93 -9.91 6.97
CA LEU A 24 -0.07 -10.95 6.66
C LEU A 24 -0.09 -11.35 5.17
N GLY A 25 0.63 -10.62 4.31
CA GLY A 25 0.68 -10.84 2.86
C GLY A 25 1.73 -11.84 2.33
N VAL A 26 2.38 -12.69 3.15
CA VAL A 26 3.36 -13.69 2.65
C VAL A 26 2.80 -15.09 2.34
N THR A 27 1.49 -15.30 2.34
CA THR A 27 0.93 -16.56 1.82
C THR A 27 -0.33 -16.33 1.01
N GLY A 28 -0.19 -16.43 -0.32
CA GLY A 28 -1.25 -16.77 -1.25
C GLY A 28 -2.41 -15.77 -1.36
N ALA A 29 -2.30 -14.83 -2.30
CA ALA A 29 -3.45 -14.25 -3.02
C ALA A 29 -4.72 -14.03 -2.18
N GLN A 30 -4.63 -13.30 -1.07
CA GLN A 30 -5.86 -12.82 -0.43
C GLN A 30 -6.49 -11.79 -1.36
N ARG A 31 -7.66 -12.14 -1.92
CA ARG A 31 -8.43 -11.25 -2.80
C ARG A 31 -8.98 -10.05 -2.03
N ASP A 32 -9.15 -10.19 -0.72
CA ASP A 32 -9.80 -9.22 0.15
C ASP A 32 -8.80 -8.61 1.16
N LEU A 33 -8.99 -7.33 1.48
CA LEU A 33 -8.21 -6.66 2.51
C LEU A 33 -8.55 -7.25 3.89
N PRO A 34 -7.60 -7.31 4.84
CA PRO A 34 -7.87 -7.78 6.19
C PRO A 34 -8.92 -6.87 6.84
N ALA A 35 -9.93 -7.48 7.48
CA ALA A 35 -10.94 -6.73 8.22
C ALA A 35 -10.32 -5.76 9.26
N GLN A 36 -9.17 -6.14 9.81
CA GLN A 36 -8.42 -5.39 10.83
C GLN A 36 -7.58 -4.22 10.26
N LEU A 37 -7.48 -4.08 8.93
CA LEU A 37 -6.64 -3.05 8.32
C LEU A 37 -7.08 -1.64 8.72
N ALA A 38 -8.39 -1.40 8.76
CA ALA A 38 -8.95 -0.12 9.17
C ALA A 38 -8.56 0.22 10.62
N GLU A 39 -8.75 -0.72 11.55
CA GLU A 39 -8.42 -0.54 12.97
C GLU A 39 -6.92 -0.28 13.19
N GLU A 40 -6.06 -0.99 12.46
CA GLU A 40 -4.61 -0.81 12.56
C GLU A 40 -4.13 0.52 11.99
N VAL A 41 -4.72 0.98 10.88
CA VAL A 41 -4.42 2.30 10.33
C VAL A 41 -4.88 3.40 11.28
N GLU A 42 -6.08 3.29 11.86
CA GLU A 42 -6.55 4.24 12.88
C GLU A 42 -5.64 4.26 14.10
N ARG A 43 -5.19 3.09 14.57
CA ARG A 43 -4.23 3.02 15.68
C ARG A 43 -2.94 3.76 15.38
N VAL A 44 -2.43 3.69 14.15
CA VAL A 44 -1.25 4.45 13.70
C VAL A 44 -1.56 5.96 13.68
N ARG A 45 -2.73 6.36 13.16
CA ARG A 45 -3.16 7.76 13.14
C ARG A 45 -3.24 8.38 14.53
N THR A 46 -3.63 7.62 15.56
CA THR A 46 -3.65 8.15 16.94
C THR A 46 -2.26 8.50 17.48
N ALA A 47 -1.19 7.98 16.88
CA ALA A 47 0.18 8.17 17.32
C ALA A 47 0.97 9.21 16.50
N THR A 48 0.40 9.76 15.41
CA THR A 48 1.09 10.74 14.56
C THR A 48 0.13 11.67 13.84
N LYS A 49 0.60 12.87 13.48
CA LYS A 49 -0.12 13.80 12.59
C LYS A 49 0.28 13.64 11.12
N LEU A 50 1.21 12.75 10.82
CA LEU A 50 1.68 12.53 9.45
C LEU A 50 0.66 11.68 8.67
N PRO A 51 0.59 11.86 7.33
CA PRO A 51 -0.14 10.95 6.46
C PRO A 51 0.32 9.50 6.64
N VAL A 52 -0.61 8.55 6.55
CA VAL A 52 -0.33 7.11 6.63
C VAL A 52 -0.45 6.49 5.24
N ALA A 53 0.67 6.04 4.68
CA ALA A 53 0.70 5.28 3.44
C ALA A 53 0.68 3.77 3.73
N VAL A 54 -0.11 3.01 3.00
CA VAL A 54 -0.34 1.58 3.26
C VAL A 54 0.21 0.72 2.13
N GLY A 55 0.98 -0.30 2.48
CA GLY A 55 1.52 -1.31 1.57
C GLY A 55 1.08 -2.70 2.00
N PHE A 56 0.20 -3.31 1.21
CA PHE A 56 -0.42 -4.60 1.55
C PHE A 56 -0.50 -5.55 0.34
N GLY A 57 0.53 -5.57 -0.52
CA GLY A 57 0.51 -6.43 -1.71
C GLY A 57 -0.54 -5.99 -2.74
N ILE A 58 -0.84 -4.69 -2.79
CA ILE A 58 -1.76 -4.10 -3.76
C ILE A 58 -1.30 -4.44 -5.17
N SER A 59 -2.18 -5.06 -5.95
CA SER A 59 -1.89 -5.46 -7.33
C SER A 59 -3.02 -5.15 -8.31
N THR A 60 -4.17 -4.69 -7.80
CA THR A 60 -5.36 -4.41 -8.60
C THR A 60 -5.95 -3.04 -8.25
N SER A 61 -6.74 -2.49 -9.17
CA SER A 61 -7.49 -1.25 -8.96
C SER A 61 -8.44 -1.34 -7.75
N ALA A 62 -9.10 -2.49 -7.55
CA ALA A 62 -9.99 -2.73 -6.41
C ALA A 62 -9.24 -2.71 -5.08
N HIS A 63 -8.04 -3.32 -5.01
CA HIS A 63 -7.18 -3.21 -3.84
C HIS A 63 -6.78 -1.76 -3.56
N ALA A 64 -6.38 -1.02 -4.59
CA ALA A 64 -5.98 0.38 -4.45
C ALA A 64 -7.14 1.25 -3.94
N LYS A 65 -8.35 1.07 -4.50
CA LYS A 65 -9.57 1.75 -4.03
C LYS A 65 -9.86 1.45 -2.56
N ALA A 66 -9.85 0.18 -2.20
CA ALA A 66 -10.20 -0.23 -0.85
C ALA A 66 -9.16 0.25 0.18
N VAL A 67 -7.86 0.28 -0.17
CA VAL A 67 -6.82 0.85 0.70
C VAL A 67 -6.93 2.37 0.81
N ALA A 68 -7.22 3.06 -0.30
CA ALA A 68 -7.40 4.51 -0.32
C ALA A 68 -8.57 5.00 0.53
N HIS A 69 -9.50 4.12 0.90
CA HIS A 69 -10.56 4.44 1.85
C HIS A 69 -10.05 4.63 3.29
N PHE A 70 -8.95 3.96 3.65
CA PHE A 70 -8.42 3.96 5.03
C PHE A 70 -7.11 4.74 5.16
N GLY A 71 -6.23 4.66 4.15
CA GLY A 71 -4.92 5.30 4.15
C GLY A 71 -4.89 6.59 3.33
N ASP A 72 -3.93 7.46 3.64
CA ASP A 72 -3.66 8.69 2.88
C ASP A 72 -2.79 8.43 1.64
N GLY A 73 -2.26 7.21 1.51
CA GLY A 73 -1.44 6.80 0.38
C GLY A 73 -1.45 5.29 0.18
N VAL A 74 -1.19 4.86 -1.06
CA VAL A 74 -1.13 3.46 -1.47
C VAL A 74 0.26 3.15 -1.99
N VAL A 75 0.96 2.18 -1.40
CA VAL A 75 2.30 1.77 -1.81
C VAL A 75 2.24 0.46 -2.57
N VAL A 76 2.77 0.47 -3.79
CA VAL A 76 2.77 -0.68 -4.70
C VAL A 76 4.20 -0.98 -5.14
N GLY A 77 4.69 -2.18 -4.83
CA GLY A 77 6.03 -2.64 -5.18
C GLY A 77 6.00 -3.85 -6.10
N SER A 78 5.71 -5.03 -5.53
CA SER A 78 5.81 -6.32 -6.22
C SER A 78 5.04 -6.37 -7.54
N ALA A 79 3.85 -5.76 -7.62
CA ALA A 79 3.07 -5.74 -8.87
C ALA A 79 3.80 -5.01 -10.02
N PHE A 80 4.54 -3.93 -9.74
CA PHE A 80 5.35 -3.27 -10.76
C PHE A 80 6.57 -4.12 -11.14
N VAL A 81 7.26 -4.71 -10.15
CA VAL A 81 8.40 -5.60 -10.38
C VAL A 81 7.99 -6.79 -11.24
N ASP A 82 6.85 -7.41 -10.96
CA ASP A 82 6.31 -8.54 -11.73
C ASP A 82 5.97 -8.16 -13.17
N ARG A 83 5.42 -6.96 -13.41
CA ARG A 83 5.14 -6.46 -14.77
C ARG A 83 6.42 -6.22 -15.56
N ILE A 84 7.46 -5.72 -14.90
CA ILE A 84 8.78 -5.51 -15.50
C ILE A 84 9.44 -6.86 -15.83
N ALA A 85 9.38 -7.82 -14.91
CA ALA A 85 10.01 -9.13 -15.07
C ALA A 85 9.37 -9.97 -16.19
N LYS A 86 8.07 -9.80 -16.45
CA LYS A 86 7.33 -10.55 -17.50
C LYS A 86 7.44 -9.96 -18.91
N ALA A 87 7.94 -8.75 -19.05
CA ALA A 87 8.09 -8.08 -20.34
C ALA A 87 9.45 -8.40 -20.98
N SER A 88 9.44 -8.63 -22.29
CA SER A 88 10.63 -9.06 -23.05
C SER A 88 11.45 -7.88 -23.58
N THR A 89 10.82 -6.72 -23.78
CA THR A 89 11.49 -5.50 -24.28
C THR A 89 11.30 -4.31 -23.34
N ASP A 90 12.17 -3.31 -23.44
CA ASP A 90 12.02 -2.07 -22.67
C ASP A 90 10.73 -1.30 -23.03
N ALA A 91 10.32 -1.36 -24.29
CA ALA A 91 9.06 -0.78 -24.73
C ALA A 91 7.85 -1.45 -24.03
N GLU A 92 7.87 -2.78 -23.92
CA GLU A 92 6.84 -3.53 -23.20
C GLU A 92 6.88 -3.26 -21.69
N ARG A 93 8.06 -3.14 -21.08
CA ARG A 93 8.20 -2.79 -19.65
C ARG A 93 7.60 -1.43 -19.35
N ILE A 94 7.91 -0.42 -20.16
CA ILE A 94 7.37 0.94 -20.01
C ILE A 94 5.84 0.91 -20.18
N ALA A 95 5.35 0.22 -21.22
CA ALA A 95 3.92 0.10 -21.47
C ALA A 95 3.19 -0.61 -20.33
N SER A 96 3.73 -1.72 -19.82
CA SER A 96 3.10 -2.53 -18.78
C SER A 96 3.03 -1.81 -17.43
N VAL A 97 4.09 -1.07 -17.06
CA VAL A 97 4.13 -0.21 -15.87
C VAL A 97 3.14 0.95 -16.02
N LYS A 98 3.10 1.62 -17.17
CA LYS A 98 2.19 2.74 -17.43
C LYS A 98 0.73 2.31 -17.33
N THR A 99 0.39 1.15 -17.88
CA THR A 99 -0.95 0.58 -17.80
C THR A 99 -1.34 0.28 -16.35
N LEU A 100 -0.48 -0.43 -15.60
CA LEU A 100 -0.76 -0.72 -14.19
C LEU A 100 -0.91 0.55 -13.35
N ALA A 101 -0.04 1.55 -13.54
CA ALA A 101 -0.12 2.81 -12.81
C ALA A 101 -1.46 3.53 -13.06
N ARG A 102 -1.95 3.54 -14.30
CA ARG A 102 -3.26 4.14 -14.64
C ARG A 102 -4.42 3.40 -13.96
N GLU A 103 -4.42 2.07 -14.00
CA GLU A 103 -5.45 1.24 -13.36
C GLU A 103 -5.52 1.48 -11.85
N LEU A 104 -4.36 1.56 -11.19
CA LEU A 104 -4.27 1.81 -9.76
C LEU A 104 -4.72 3.23 -9.40
N VAL A 105 -4.28 4.24 -10.15
CA VAL A 105 -4.70 5.64 -9.95
C VAL A 105 -6.20 5.81 -10.16
N ALA A 106 -6.79 5.14 -11.15
CA ALA A 106 -8.23 5.15 -11.35
C ALA A 106 -8.97 4.57 -10.13
N GLY A 107 -8.45 3.50 -9.53
CA GLY A 107 -9.01 2.91 -8.31
C GLY A 107 -8.96 3.87 -7.11
N VAL A 108 -7.84 4.55 -6.92
CA VAL A 108 -7.66 5.54 -5.83
C VAL A 108 -8.60 6.74 -5.98
N ARG A 109 -8.93 7.14 -7.22
CA ARG A 109 -9.75 8.33 -7.50
C ARG A 109 -11.26 8.07 -7.57
N ALA A 110 -11.70 6.81 -7.48
CA ALA A 110 -13.08 6.38 -7.69
C ALA A 110 -13.84 6.13 -6.39
#